data_AF-A0AAW4B6G7-F1
#
_entry.id   AF-A0AAW4B6G7-F1
#
_cell.length_a   1.000
_cell.length_b   1.000
_cell.length_c   1.000
_cell.angle_alpha   90.00
_cell.angle_beta   90.00
_cell.angle_gamma   90.00
#
_symmetry.space_group_name_H-M   'P 1'
#
loop_
_entity.id
_entity.type
_entity.pdbx_description
1 polymer ?
#
loop_
_entity_poly.entity_id
_entity_poly.type
_entity_poly.pdbx_seq_one_letter_code
_entity_poly.pdbx_strand_id
1 'polypeptide(L)'
;MLTHRLTHIIQIQKPIEDQNQTTGEIKTTWEAIELSAGKPNIPAEVLTGPGKEVSKDLSKLYQFDARINLRWFPYSIQELYKCRILWEGQIFNIDSVETDLTARQEWRFKCSSGVSASGA
;
A
#
# COMPACT_ATOMS: atom_id res chain seq x y z
N MET A 1 19.41 -1.42 16.00
CA MET A 1 19.03 -2.62 15.21
C MET A 1 17.50 -2.66 15.12
N LEU A 2 16.93 -2.32 13.94
CA LEU A 2 15.49 -2.12 13.72
C LEU A 2 14.68 -3.42 13.53
N THR A 3 15.36 -4.57 13.50
CA THR A 3 14.77 -5.87 13.11
C THR A 3 13.61 -6.32 13.99
N HIS A 4 13.56 -5.91 15.28
CA HIS A 4 12.51 -6.36 16.21
C HIS A 4 11.12 -5.75 15.93
N ARG A 5 11.02 -4.70 15.11
CA ARG A 5 9.74 -4.02 14.80
C ARG A 5 9.05 -4.53 13.53
N LEU A 6 9.81 -5.10 12.59
CA LEU A 6 9.29 -5.56 11.30
C LEU A 6 8.71 -6.97 11.43
N THR A 7 7.58 -7.09 12.12
CA THR A 7 6.95 -8.38 12.45
C THR A 7 5.97 -8.88 11.38
N HIS A 8 5.61 -8.03 10.42
CA HIS A 8 4.61 -8.33 9.40
C HIS A 8 5.25 -8.49 8.01
N ILE A 9 4.50 -9.12 7.10
CA ILE A 9 4.86 -9.24 5.69
C ILE A 9 3.78 -8.57 4.86
N ILE A 10 4.19 -7.67 3.97
CA ILE A 10 3.32 -6.97 3.03
C ILE A 10 3.78 -7.21 1.59
N GLN A 11 2.94 -6.83 0.64
CA GLN A 11 3.32 -6.71 -0.77
C GLN A 11 2.98 -5.30 -1.27
N ILE A 12 3.92 -4.64 -1.94
CA ILE A 12 3.65 -3.36 -2.59
C ILE A 12 3.38 -3.64 -4.07
N GLN A 13 2.29 -3.11 -4.61
CA GLN A 13 1.92 -3.28 -6.02
C GLN A 13 1.91 -1.94 -6.74
N LYS A 14 2.61 -1.86 -7.88
CA LYS A 14 2.59 -0.69 -8.77
C LYS A 14 1.52 -0.87 -9.86
N PRO A 15 0.85 0.21 -10.28
CA PRO A 15 -0.07 0.16 -11.40
C PRO A 15 0.69 0.07 -12.73
N ILE A 16 0.20 -0.75 -13.65
CA ILE A 16 0.64 -0.83 -15.04
C ILE A 16 -0.58 -0.52 -15.90
N GLU A 17 -0.50 0.57 -16.64
CA GLU A 17 -1.53 0.95 -17.60
C GLU A 17 -1.17 0.36 -18.95
N ASP A 18 -2.05 -0.47 -19.47
CA ASP A 18 -1.98 -1.00 -20.83
C ASP A 18 -3.10 -0.37 -21.65
N GLN A 19 -2.73 0.23 -22.77
CA GLN A 19 -3.69 0.88 -23.68
C GLN A 19 -3.91 -0.02 -24.89
N ASN A 20 -5.15 -0.44 -25.08
CA ASN A 20 -5.53 -1.21 -26.25
C ASN A 20 -5.47 -0.33 -27.50
N GLN A 21 -4.58 -0.68 -28.44
CA GLN A 21 -4.33 0.11 -29.66
C GLN A 21 -5.54 0.12 -30.62
N THR A 22 -6.48 -0.81 -30.49
CA THR A 22 -7.65 -0.91 -31.38
C THR A 22 -8.89 -0.24 -30.80
N THR A 23 -9.11 -0.34 -29.49
CA THR A 23 -10.32 0.20 -28.82
C THR A 23 -10.08 1.50 -28.07
N GLY A 24 -8.82 1.86 -27.79
CA GLY A 24 -8.45 3.00 -26.96
C GLY A 24 -8.72 2.81 -25.47
N GLU A 25 -9.20 1.64 -25.05
CA GLU A 25 -9.48 1.31 -23.65
C GLU A 25 -8.17 1.25 -22.84
N ILE A 26 -8.16 1.89 -21.67
CA ILE A 26 -7.05 1.86 -20.73
C ILE A 26 -7.38 0.85 -19.64
N LYS A 27 -6.55 -0.18 -19.53
CA LYS A 27 -6.67 -1.21 -18.50
C LYS A 27 -5.53 -1.08 -17.50
N THR A 28 -5.88 -0.83 -16.23
CA THR A 28 -4.90 -0.80 -15.15
C THR A 28 -4.78 -2.19 -14.53
N THR A 29 -3.58 -2.78 -14.62
CA THR A 29 -3.19 -3.99 -13.90
C THR A 29 -2.24 -3.64 -12.76
N TRP A 30 -2.08 -4.55 -11.80
CA TRP A 30 -1.26 -4.30 -10.62
C TRP A 30 -0.17 -5.37 -10.51
N GLU A 31 1.08 -4.95 -10.51
CA GLU A 31 2.25 -5.83 -10.44
C GLU A 31 2.98 -5.64 -9.11
N ALA A 32 3.40 -6.74 -8.48
CA ALA A 32 4.16 -6.68 -7.23
C ALA A 32 5.57 -6.13 -7.45
N ILE A 33 6.01 -5.23 -6.57
CA ILE A 33 7.39 -4.78 -6.49
C ILE A 33 8.20 -5.87 -5.79
N GLU A 34 9.27 -6.30 -6.43
CA GLU A 34 10.22 -7.25 -5.85
C GLU A 34 11.52 -6.53 -5.50
N LEU A 35 11.88 -6.51 -4.21
CA LEU A 35 13.16 -5.91 -3.77
C LEU A 35 14.37 -6.78 -4.15
N SER A 36 14.12 -8.05 -4.45
CA SER A 36 15.07 -9.00 -5.03
C SER A 36 14.27 -10.03 -5.82
N ALA A 37 14.85 -10.59 -6.89
CA ALA A 37 14.15 -11.49 -7.81
C ALA A 37 13.37 -12.60 -7.09
N GLY A 38 12.08 -12.71 -7.37
CA GLY A 38 11.16 -13.69 -6.80
C GLY A 38 10.77 -13.44 -5.34
N LYS A 39 11.10 -12.27 -4.77
CA LYS A 39 10.75 -11.91 -3.38
C LYS A 39 9.84 -10.67 -3.34
N PRO A 40 8.53 -10.85 -3.59
CA PRO A 40 7.53 -9.78 -3.48
C PRO A 40 7.15 -9.47 -2.03
N ASN A 41 7.51 -10.36 -1.10
CA ASN A 41 7.20 -10.24 0.32
C ASN A 41 8.20 -9.30 1.01
N ILE A 42 7.69 -8.18 1.51
CA ILE A 42 8.49 -7.12 2.12
C ILE A 42 8.22 -7.10 3.64
N PRO A 43 9.25 -7.24 4.48
CA PRO A 43 9.10 -7.09 5.93
C PRO A 43 8.71 -5.67 6.31
N ALA A 44 7.68 -5.54 7.14
CA ALA A 44 7.13 -4.26 7.57
C ALA A 44 6.66 -4.30 9.03
N GLU A 45 6.59 -3.12 9.64
CA GLU A 45 5.81 -2.85 10.84
C GLU A 45 4.47 -2.30 10.36
N VAL A 46 3.36 -2.90 10.79
CA VAL A 46 2.01 -2.44 10.47
C VAL A 46 1.33 -2.03 11.78
N LEU A 47 0.92 -0.77 11.86
CA LEU A 47 0.21 -0.20 12.98
C LEU A 47 -1.17 0.23 12.50
N THR A 48 -2.18 -0.58 12.78
CA THR A 48 -3.58 -0.27 12.45
C THR A 48 -4.15 0.75 13.44
N GLY A 49 -4.76 1.80 12.93
CA GLY A 49 -5.57 2.73 13.70
C GLY A 49 -6.98 2.18 13.98
N PRO A 50 -7.79 2.89 14.79
CA PRO A 50 -9.19 2.54 14.97
C PRO A 50 -9.92 2.61 13.63
N GLY A 51 -10.71 1.58 13.31
CA GLY A 51 -11.58 1.59 12.13
C GLY A 51 -12.60 2.73 12.23
N LYS A 52 -12.86 3.39 11.11
CA LYS A 52 -13.83 4.48 10.99
C LYS A 52 -14.95 4.07 10.02
N GLU A 53 -16.19 4.33 10.40
CA GLU A 53 -17.33 4.22 9.47
C GLU A 53 -17.38 5.43 8.55
N VAL A 54 -17.56 5.18 7.26
CA VAL A 54 -17.68 6.19 6.21
C VAL A 54 -18.94 5.90 5.40
N SER A 55 -19.76 6.93 5.21
CA SER A 55 -20.94 6.84 4.35
C SER A 55 -20.58 7.33 2.95
N LYS A 56 -20.75 6.48 1.94
CA LYS A 56 -20.63 6.87 0.52
C LYS A 56 -21.78 6.26 -0.26
N ASP A 57 -22.44 7.07 -1.08
CA ASP A 57 -23.55 6.63 -1.96
C ASP A 57 -24.61 5.79 -1.22
N LEU A 58 -25.10 6.30 -0.08
CA LEU A 58 -26.11 5.68 0.80
C LEU A 58 -25.68 4.34 1.44
N SER A 59 -24.43 3.89 1.25
CA SER A 59 -23.89 2.67 1.84
C SER A 59 -23.00 2.99 3.05
N LYS A 60 -23.15 2.22 4.13
CA LYS A 60 -22.23 2.25 5.28
C LYS A 60 -21.01 1.39 4.96
N LEU A 61 -19.84 1.99 5.04
CA LEU A 61 -18.60 1.34 4.66
C LEU A 61 -17.58 1.48 5.78
N TYR A 62 -16.69 0.51 5.90
CA TYR A 62 -15.64 0.50 6.90
C TYR A 62 -14.31 0.88 6.24
N GLN A 63 -13.64 1.88 6.83
CA GLN A 63 -12.32 2.32 6.42
C GLN A 63 -11.36 2.13 7.60
N PHE A 64 -10.25 1.47 7.35
CA PHE A 64 -9.19 1.27 8.33
C PHE A 64 -7.98 2.10 7.95
N ASP A 65 -7.50 2.92 8.87
CA ASP A 65 -6.24 3.60 8.69
C ASP A 65 -5.11 2.70 9.16
N ALA A 66 -4.01 2.63 8.42
CA ALA A 66 -2.82 1.90 8.78
C ALA A 66 -1.58 2.79 8.60
N ARG A 67 -0.66 2.74 9.55
CA ARG A 67 0.71 3.24 9.37
C ARG A 67 1.62 2.06 9.12
N ILE A 68 2.28 2.06 7.97
CA ILE A 68 3.15 0.96 7.56
C ILE A 68 4.57 1.51 7.46
N ASN A 69 5.48 0.96 8.26
CA ASN A 69 6.88 1.35 8.26
C ASN A 69 7.73 0.19 7.75
N LEU A 70 8.73 0.47 6.93
CA LEU A 70 9.62 -0.55 6.38
C LEU A 70 10.99 0.03 6.06
N ARG A 71 11.96 -0.86 5.80
CA ARG A 71 13.32 -0.44 5.46
C ARG A 71 13.33 0.33 4.14
N TRP A 72 14.14 1.37 4.09
CA TRP A 72 14.34 2.12 2.87
C TRP A 72 14.88 1.24 1.73
N PHE A 73 14.42 1.54 0.52
CA PHE A 73 14.86 0.93 -0.74
C PHE A 73 14.77 1.97 -1.87
N PRO A 74 15.51 1.80 -2.99
CA PRO A 74 15.79 2.88 -3.95
C PRO A 74 14.64 3.15 -4.94
N TYR A 75 13.48 3.54 -4.43
CA TYR A 75 12.34 4.04 -5.21
C TYR A 75 12.08 5.52 -4.92
N SER A 76 11.48 6.23 -5.87
CA SER A 76 11.05 7.60 -5.63
C SER A 76 9.74 7.65 -4.82
N ILE A 77 9.56 8.75 -4.07
CA ILE A 77 8.31 9.03 -3.33
C ILE A 77 7.12 9.04 -4.30
N GLN A 78 7.31 9.60 -5.49
CA GLN A 78 6.26 9.74 -6.51
C GLN A 78 5.82 8.39 -7.09
N GLU A 79 6.74 7.45 -7.29
CA GLU A 79 6.41 6.09 -7.74
C GLU A 79 5.66 5.34 -6.64
N LEU A 80 6.16 5.41 -5.40
CA LEU A 80 5.53 4.74 -4.26
C LEU A 80 4.14 5.29 -3.97
N TYR A 81 3.90 6.59 -4.16
CA TYR A 81 2.58 7.20 -3.95
C TYR A 81 1.50 6.64 -4.89
N LYS A 82 1.87 6.17 -6.09
CA LYS A 82 0.93 5.56 -7.04
C LYS A 82 0.63 4.09 -6.73
N CYS A 83 1.40 3.48 -5.83
CA CYS A 83 1.27 2.08 -5.50
C CYS A 83 0.11 1.83 -4.53
N ARG A 84 -0.21 0.55 -4.34
CA ARG A 84 -1.07 0.06 -3.26
C ARG A 84 -0.34 -1.00 -2.45
N ILE A 85 -0.76 -1.21 -1.21
CA ILE A 85 -0.18 -2.21 -0.31
C ILE A 85 -1.19 -3.32 -0.06
N LEU A 86 -0.75 -4.57 -0.16
CA LEU A 86 -1.52 -5.74 0.25
C LEU A 86 -0.98 -6.26 1.58
N TRP A 87 -1.88 -6.43 2.53
CA TRP A 87 -1.58 -7.00 3.84
C TRP A 87 -2.79 -7.79 4.34
N GLU A 88 -2.58 -9.05 4.72
CA GLU A 88 -3.64 -9.95 5.22
C GLU A 88 -4.89 -10.04 4.32
N GLY A 89 -4.68 -9.99 3.00
CA GLY A 89 -5.77 -10.04 2.00
C GLY A 89 -6.53 -8.73 1.83
N GLN A 90 -6.19 -7.69 2.60
CA GLN A 90 -6.74 -6.34 2.46
C GLN A 90 -5.87 -5.48 1.56
N ILE A 91 -6.51 -4.59 0.82
CA ILE A 91 -5.85 -3.60 -0.04
C ILE A 91 -5.89 -2.25 0.66
N PHE A 92 -4.71 -1.66 0.79
CA PHE A 92 -4.47 -0.34 1.36
C PHE A 92 -3.98 0.61 0.27
N ASN A 93 -4.68 1.72 0.12
CA ASN A 93 -4.24 2.85 -0.69
C ASN A 93 -3.19 3.64 0.09
N ILE A 94 -2.24 4.25 -0.62
CA ILE A 94 -1.19 5.06 -0.02
C ILE A 94 -1.63 6.52 -0.04
N ASP A 95 -1.88 7.09 1.14
CA ASP A 95 -2.32 8.47 1.31
C ASP A 95 -1.13 9.42 1.49
N SER A 96 -0.03 8.94 2.07
CA SER A 96 1.24 9.66 2.12
C SER A 96 2.44 8.73 2.17
N VAL A 97 3.56 9.19 1.59
CA VAL A 97 4.86 8.53 1.66
C VAL A 97 5.87 9.52 2.23
N GLU A 98 6.49 9.16 3.33
CA GLU A 98 7.49 9.98 4.02
C GLU A 98 8.78 9.16 4.21
N THR A 99 9.94 9.82 4.16
CA THR A 99 11.20 9.25 4.65
C THR A 99 11.41 9.67 6.10
N ASP A 100 12.01 8.82 6.92
CA ASP A 100 12.40 9.24 8.26
C ASP A 100 13.38 10.45 8.25
N LEU A 101 13.28 11.29 9.29
CA LEU A 101 14.12 12.48 9.48
C LEU A 101 15.62 12.13 9.59
N THR A 102 15.98 10.92 10.01
CA THR A 102 17.39 10.51 10.23
C THR A 102 18.01 9.80 9.02
N ALA A 103 18.06 10.50 7.89
CA ALA A 103 18.84 10.11 6.71
C ALA A 103 18.35 8.85 5.96
N ARG A 104 17.05 8.77 5.64
CA ARG A 104 16.49 7.77 4.69
C ARG A 104 16.73 6.30 5.10
N GLN A 105 16.57 5.96 6.37
CA GLN A 105 16.65 4.55 6.80
C GLN A 105 15.32 3.80 6.65
N GLU A 106 14.21 4.52 6.66
CA GLU A 106 12.87 3.96 6.67
C GLU A 106 11.94 4.70 5.69
N TRP A 107 11.05 3.94 5.08
CA TRP A 107 9.82 4.45 4.48
C TRP A 107 8.70 4.41 5.51
N ARG A 108 7.91 5.48 5.58
CA ARG A 108 6.72 5.59 6.41
C ARG A 108 5.52 5.90 5.53
N PHE A 109 4.58 4.97 5.50
CA PHE A 109 3.34 5.09 4.75
C PHE A 109 2.20 5.40 5.71
N LYS A 110 1.37 6.39 5.35
CA LYS A 110 0.01 6.49 5.86
C LYS A 110 -0.90 5.92 4.80
N CYS A 111 -1.72 4.97 5.20
CA CYS A 111 -2.57 4.23 4.30
C CYS A 111 -3.98 4.17 4.83
N SER A 112 -4.91 4.01 3.91
CA SER A 112 -6.31 3.74 4.20
C SER A 112 -6.75 2.52 3.42
N SER A 113 -7.51 1.63 4.06
CA SER A 113 -8.10 0.50 3.36
C SER A 113 -9.04 1.02 2.28
N GLY A 114 -9.09 0.29 1.16
CA GLY A 114 -10.20 0.45 0.22
C GLY A 114 -11.54 0.35 0.97
N VAL A 115 -12.52 1.09 0.47
CA VAL A 115 -13.84 1.14 1.07
C VAL A 115 -14.55 -0.19 0.78
N SER A 116 -14.49 -1.13 1.73
CA SER A 116 -15.17 -2.43 1.59
C SER A 116 -16.58 -2.33 2.15
N ALA A 117 -17.58 -2.68 1.34
CA ALA A 117 -18.92 -2.96 1.86
C ALA A 117 -18.84 -4.22 2.72
N SER A 118 -19.08 -4.09 4.03
CA SER A 118 -19.36 -5.29 4.82
C SER A 118 -20.78 -5.72 4.48
N GLY A 119 -20.95 -6.92 3.93
CA GLY A 119 -22.29 -7.48 3.75
C GLY A 119 -22.38 -8.54 2.66
N ALA A 120 -22.07 -9.77 3.05
CA ALA A 120 -22.95 -10.91 2.80
C ALA A 120 -22.93 -11.79 4.05
#